data_AF-A0A6I0FDH0-F1
#
_entry.id   AF-A0A6I0FDH0-F1
#
_cell.length_a   1.000
_cell.length_b   1.000
_cell.length_c   1.000
_cell.angle_alpha   90.00
_cell.angle_beta   90.00
_cell.angle_gamma   90.00
#
_symmetry.space_group_name_H-M   'P 1'
#
loop_
_entity.id
_entity.type
_entity.pdbx_description
1 polymer ?
#
loop_
_entity_poly.entity_id
_entity_poly.type
_entity_poly.pdbx_seq_one_letter_code
_entity_poly.pdbx_strand_id
1 'polypeptide(L)' 'MINWIEEYARTVGKEKLRLDCYEDREYLIQLYTGCGFNLVEVKTMPDGIRIAQFEKSFN' A
#
# COMPACT_ATOMS: atom_id res chain seq x y z
N MET A 1 -1.79 13.98 -1.09
CA MET A 1 -2.69 13.18 -0.24
C MET A 1 -1.92 12.09 0.53
N ILE A 2 -1.16 11.20 -0.13
CA ILE A 2 -0.34 10.17 0.54
C ILE A 2 0.64 10.77 1.57
N ASN A 3 1.35 11.85 1.24
CA ASN A 3 2.27 12.50 2.19
C ASN A 3 1.59 12.96 3.48
N TRP A 4 0.37 13.50 3.41
CA TRP A 4 -0.38 13.92 4.60
C TRP A 4 -0.76 12.73 5.49
N ILE A 5 -1.12 11.59 4.87
CA ILE A 5 -1.41 10.35 5.60
C ILE A 5 -0.15 9.83 6.29
N GLU A 6 1.00 9.88 5.61
CA GLU A 6 2.30 9.50 6.18
C GLU A 6 2.68 10.38 7.37
N GLU A 7 2.56 11.70 7.23
CA GLU A 7 2.82 12.66 8.30
C GLU A 7 1.92 12.38 9.51
N TYR A 8 0.61 12.27 9.28
CA TYR A 8 -0.34 11.98 10.35
C TYR A 8 -0.03 10.65 11.04
N ALA A 9 0.22 9.58 10.27
CA ALA A 9 0.52 8.27 10.83
C ALA A 9 1.77 8.27 11.71
N ARG A 10 2.81 9.04 11.34
CA ARG A 10 3.98 9.28 12.20
C ARG A 10 3.60 10.02 13.49
N THR A 11 2.76 11.06 13.42
CA THR A 11 2.34 11.82 14.63
C THR A 11 1.57 10.98 15.65
N VAL A 12 0.82 9.98 15.20
CA VAL A 12 0.06 9.06 16.07
C VAL A 12 0.83 7.76 16.39
N GLY A 13 2.15 7.73 16.12
CA GLY A 13 3.02 6.63 16.51
C GLY A 13 2.80 5.33 15.74
N LYS A 14 2.32 5.39 14.49
CA LYS A 14 2.31 4.21 13.61
C LYS A 14 3.72 3.96 13.07
N GLU A 15 4.03 2.69 12.86
CA GLU A 15 5.34 2.23 12.35
C GLU A 15 5.34 1.98 10.85
N LYS A 16 4.15 1.80 10.25
CA LYS A 16 3.97 1.56 8.83
C LYS A 16 2.60 1.97 8.32
N LEU A 17 2.50 2.14 7.00
CA LEU A 17 1.24 2.15 6.26
C LEU A 17 1.09 0.88 5.44
N ARG A 18 -0.16 0.47 5.27
CA ARG A 18 -0.57 -0.59 4.35
C ARG A 18 -1.64 -0.06 3.40
N LEU A 19 -1.52 -0.40 2.13
CA LEU A 19 -2.50 -0.14 1.09
C LEU A 19 -2.78 -1.43 0.33
N ASP A 20 -4.03 -1.62 -0.08
CA ASP A 20 -4.44 -2.75 -0.91
C ASP A 20 -5.03 -2.19 -2.22
N CYS A 21 -4.75 -2.83 -3.35
CA CYS A 21 -5.43 -2.56 -4.61
C CYS A 21 -5.68 -3.86 -5.37
N TYR A 22 -6.59 -3.83 -6.35
CA TYR A 22 -6.68 -4.93 -7.31
C TYR A 22 -5.36 -5.06 -8.07
N GLU A 23 -4.88 -6.28 -8.21
CA GLU A 23 -3.58 -6.56 -8.81
C GLU A 23 -3.51 -6.20 -10.30
N ASP A 24 -4.65 -6.08 -10.98
CA ASP A 24 -4.75 -5.66 -12.38
C ASP A 24 -4.72 -4.12 -12.57
N ARG A 25 -4.62 -3.33 -11.49
CA ARG A 25 -4.61 -1.86 -11.56
C ARG A 25 -3.18 -1.34 -11.67
N GLU A 26 -2.57 -1.49 -12.84
CA GLU A 26 -1.19 -1.09 -13.13
C GLU A 26 -0.86 0.35 -12.71
N TYR A 27 -1.77 1.29 -12.97
CA TYR A 27 -1.60 2.69 -12.55
C TYR A 27 -1.42 2.84 -11.03
N LEU A 28 -2.20 2.11 -10.23
CA LEU A 28 -2.09 2.17 -8.77
C LEU A 28 -0.82 1.50 -8.27
N ILE A 29 -0.41 0.40 -8.90
CA ILE A 29 0.86 -0.28 -8.59
C ILE A 29 2.04 0.68 -8.83
N GLN A 30 2.06 1.38 -9.96
CA GLN A 30 3.08 2.37 -10.29
C GLN A 30 3.05 3.55 -9.31
N LEU A 31 1.87 4.05 -8.98
CA LEU A 31 1.70 5.13 -8.01
C LEU A 31 2.24 4.74 -6.63
N TYR A 32 1.85 3.58 -6.10
CA TYR A 32 2.26 3.14 -4.76
C TYR A 32 3.76 2.88 -4.69
N THR A 33 4.32 2.22 -5.72
CA THR A 33 5.77 2.02 -5.85
C THR A 33 6.50 3.35 -5.93
N GLY A 34 5.99 4.31 -6.73
CA GLY A 34 6.53 5.66 -6.84
C GLY A 34 6.48 6.46 -5.53
N CYS A 35 5.54 6.16 -4.65
CA CYS A 35 5.46 6.71 -3.29
C CYS A 35 6.34 5.98 -2.27
N GLY A 36 7.11 4.95 -2.68
CA GLY A 36 8.02 4.20 -1.81
C GLY A 36 7.36 3.09 -1.00
N PHE A 37 6.17 2.64 -1.40
CA PHE A 37 5.59 1.40 -0.87
C PHE A 37 6.16 0.20 -1.60
N ASN A 38 6.34 -0.90 -0.87
CA ASN A 38 6.81 -2.18 -1.41
C ASN A 38 5.66 -3.16 -1.51
N LEU A 39 5.57 -3.89 -2.63
CA LEU A 39 4.66 -5.02 -2.75
C LEU A 39 5.08 -6.10 -1.75
N VAL A 40 4.17 -6.46 -0.84
CA VAL A 40 4.41 -7.50 0.17
C VAL A 40 3.87 -8.85 -0.31
N GLU A 41 2.66 -8.85 -0.86
CA GLU A 41 2.00 -10.08 -1.30
C GLU A 41 0.85 -9.80 -2.27
N VAL A 42 0.45 -10.82 -3.02
CA VAL A 42 -0.81 -10.84 -3.79
C VAL A 42 -1.68 -11.95 -3.23
N LYS A 43 -2.88 -11.61 -2.77
CA LYS A 43 -3.86 -12.53 -2.19
C LYS A 43 -4.95 -12.84 -3.19
N THR A 44 -5.29 -14.12 -3.34
CA THR A 44 -6.50 -14.54 -4.04
C THR A 44 -7.63 -14.64 -3.03
N MET A 45 -8.68 -13.83 -3.22
CA MET A 45 -9.88 -13.83 -2.40
C MET A 45 -10.80 -15.02 -2.79
N PRO A 46 -11.78 -15.42 -1.96
CA PRO A 46 -12.64 -16.57 -2.25
C PRO A 46 -13.45 -16.48 -3.56
N ASP A 47 -13.68 -15.27 -4.06
CA ASP A 47 -14.35 -14.98 -5.33
C ASP A 47 -13.38 -14.95 -6.54
N GLY A 48 -12.11 -15.29 -6.33
CA GLY A 48 -11.07 -15.30 -7.35
C GLY A 48 -10.40 -13.94 -7.59
N ILE A 49 -10.85 -12.87 -6.93
CA ILE A 49 -10.25 -11.54 -7.07
C ILE A 49 -8.82 -11.56 -6.49
N ARG A 50 -7.86 -10.98 -7.23
CA ARG A 50 -6.47 -10.82 -6.79
C ARG A 50 -6.25 -9.43 -6.23
N ILE A 51 -5.80 -9.36 -4.98
CA ILE A 51 -5.51 -8.12 -4.26
C ILE A 51 -4.00 -8.04 -3.99
N ALA A 52 -3.36 -6.99 -4.49
CA ALA A 52 -1.98 -6.66 -4.20
C ALA A 52 -1.89 -5.80 -2.93
N GLN A 53 -1.11 -6.25 -1.95
CA GLN A 53 -0.86 -5.57 -0.69
C GLN A 53 0.49 -4.89 -0.71
N PHE A 54 0.51 -3.60 -0.37
CA PHE A 54 1.69 -2.75 -0.34
C PHE A 54 1.94 -2.20 1.06
N GLU A 55 3.19 -2.16 1.49
CA GLU A 55 3.58 -1.57 2.77
C GLU A 55 4.74 -0.58 2.66
N LYS A 56 4.70 0.46 3.50
CA LYS A 56 5.78 1.43 3.68
C LYS A 56 6.05 1.63 5.16
N SER A 57 7.27 1.29 5.60
CA SER A 57 7.70 1.48 6.98
C SER A 57 8.27 2.88 7.20
N PHE A 58 8.04 3.40 8.40
CA PHE A 58 8.52 4.68 8.87
C PHE A 58 9.76 4.45 9.72
N ASN A 59 10.90 4.17 9.08
CA ASN A 59 12.17 4.27 9.80
C ASN A 59 12.38 5.70 10.32
#